data_AF-A0A382XJH4-F1
#
_entry.id   AF-A0A382XJH4-F1
#
_cell.length_a   1.000
_cell.length_b   1.000
_cell.length_c   1.000
_cell.angle_alpha   90.00
_cell.angle_beta   90.00
_cell.angle_gamma   90.00
#
_symmetry.space_group_name_H-M   'P 1'
#
loop_
_entity.id
_entity.type
_entity.pdbx_description
1 polymer ?
#
loop_
_entity_poly.entity_id
_entity_poly.type
_entity_poly.pdbx_seq_one_letter_code
_entity_poly.pdbx_strand_id
1 'polypeptide(L)'
;MAGPKIKEKRWTVDLERKIQEAHFAEGQRYNFNPKSDKEIFVIDTPPPYPSGTWHIGAVAQYSMIDVIARSQRLLGKEVYFPWGVDRNGINIEFTVEKKT
;
A
#
# COMPACT_ATOMS: atom_id res chain seq x y z
N MET A 1 3.22 -31.66 -4.67
CA MET A 1 3.03 -30.20 -4.50
C MET A 1 2.91 -29.91 -3.02
N ALA A 2 3.57 -28.87 -2.51
CA ALA A 2 3.37 -28.46 -1.12
C ALA A 2 1.90 -28.05 -0.92
N GLY A 3 1.29 -28.46 0.19
CA GLY A 3 -0.07 -28.05 0.55
C GLY A 3 -0.17 -26.53 0.77
N PRO A 4 -1.39 -25.98 0.87
CA PRO A 4 -1.59 -24.56 1.08
C PRO A 4 -0.96 -24.11 2.41
N LYS A 5 -0.18 -23.02 2.36
CA LYS A 5 0.46 -22.44 3.55
C LYS A 5 -0.55 -21.86 4.55
N ILE A 6 -1.66 -21.32 4.04
CA ILE A 6 -2.78 -20.81 4.83
C ILE A 6 -3.88 -21.88 4.81
N LYS A 7 -4.31 -22.35 5.97
CA LYS A 7 -5.30 -23.44 6.11
C LYS A 7 -6.68 -22.92 6.52
N GLU A 8 -6.70 -21.74 7.10
CA GLU A 8 -7.88 -21.04 7.57
C GLU A 8 -8.80 -20.71 6.39
N LYS A 9 -10.08 -21.07 6.52
CA LYS A 9 -11.09 -20.87 5.46
C LYS A 9 -11.89 -19.58 5.60
N ARG A 10 -11.71 -18.87 6.72
CA ARG A 10 -12.44 -17.63 7.05
C ARG A 10 -11.43 -16.57 7.44
N TRP A 11 -11.71 -15.35 6.99
CA TRP A 11 -10.96 -14.18 7.43
C TRP A 11 -11.32 -13.83 8.86
N THR A 12 -10.30 -13.45 9.63
CA THR A 12 -10.39 -12.83 10.95
C THR A 12 -9.30 -11.77 11.06
N VAL A 13 -9.49 -10.78 11.94
CA VAL A 13 -8.49 -9.73 12.19
C VAL A 13 -7.16 -10.33 12.67
N ASP A 14 -7.20 -11.37 13.50
CA ASP A 14 -5.99 -12.06 13.96
C ASP A 14 -5.26 -12.81 12.84
N LEU A 15 -5.99 -13.42 11.91
CA LEU A 15 -5.40 -14.08 10.75
C LEU A 15 -4.70 -13.06 9.85
N GLU A 16 -5.35 -11.93 9.57
CA GLU A 16 -4.75 -10.85 8.79
C GLU A 16 -3.47 -10.33 9.44
N ARG A 17 -3.51 -10.05 10.75
CA ARG A 17 -2.34 -9.60 11.51
C ARG A 17 -1.19 -10.61 11.40
N LYS A 18 -1.45 -11.89 11.61
CA LYS A 18 -0.44 -12.96 11.48
C LYS A 18 0.16 -13.01 10.06
N ILE A 19 -0.67 -12.85 9.04
CA ILE A 19 -0.21 -12.81 7.64
C ILE A 19 0.67 -11.57 7.41
N GLN A 20 0.26 -10.40 7.89
CA GLN A 20 1.04 -9.16 7.77
C GLN A 20 2.39 -9.28 8.48
N GLU A 21 2.40 -9.74 9.73
CA GLU A 21 3.63 -9.98 10.50
C GLU A 21 4.59 -10.90 9.76
N ALA A 22 4.12 -12.07 9.29
CA ALA A 22 4.94 -12.99 8.50
C ALA A 22 5.40 -12.40 7.16
N HIS A 23 4.55 -11.60 6.51
CA HIS A 23 4.82 -10.99 5.21
C HIS A 23 5.92 -9.91 5.30
N PHE A 24 5.96 -9.17 6.41
CA PHE A 24 6.92 -8.09 6.66
C PHE A 24 8.10 -8.49 7.56
N ALA A 25 8.14 -9.72 8.09
CA ALA A 25 9.25 -10.21 8.92
C ALA A 25 10.59 -10.26 8.19
N GLU A 26 10.58 -10.49 6.87
CA GLU A 26 11.77 -10.70 6.06
C GLU A 26 12.05 -9.50 5.13
N GLY A 27 12.96 -8.64 5.57
CA GLY A 27 13.66 -7.67 4.72
C GLY A 27 12.79 -6.65 3.98
N GLN A 28 13.40 -6.00 2.99
CA GLN A 28 12.78 -4.92 2.22
C GLN A 28 12.15 -5.46 0.92
N ARG A 29 10.96 -6.06 1.04
CA ARG A 29 10.25 -6.76 -0.05
C ARG A 29 9.80 -5.89 -1.22
N TYR A 30 9.69 -4.57 -1.00
CA TYR A 30 9.10 -3.61 -1.94
C TYR A 30 10.02 -2.45 -2.31
N ASN A 31 11.32 -2.59 -2.03
CA ASN A 31 12.29 -1.59 -2.46
C ASN A 31 12.29 -1.43 -3.97
N PHE A 32 12.47 -0.20 -4.40
CA PHE A 32 12.70 0.15 -5.79
C PHE A 32 14.20 0.26 -6.05
N ASN A 33 14.69 -0.39 -7.11
CA ASN A 33 16.06 -0.22 -7.58
C ASN A 33 16.08 0.52 -8.94
N PRO A 34 16.48 1.80 -9.00
CA PRO A 34 16.55 2.54 -10.26
C PRO A 34 17.62 2.00 -11.24
N LYS A 35 18.53 1.12 -10.79
CA LYS A 35 19.56 0.47 -11.59
C LYS A 35 19.20 -0.98 -11.95
N SER A 36 17.95 -1.37 -11.78
CA SER A 36 17.47 -2.71 -12.12
C SER A 36 17.46 -2.91 -13.64
N ASP A 37 17.84 -4.10 -14.11
CA ASP A 37 17.74 -4.46 -15.54
C ASP A 37 16.29 -4.78 -15.97
N LYS A 38 15.36 -4.81 -15.01
CA LYS A 38 13.93 -5.05 -15.26
C LYS A 38 13.27 -3.81 -15.86
N GLU A 39 12.18 -4.02 -16.59
CA GLU A 39 11.32 -2.93 -17.04
C GLU A 39 10.81 -2.12 -15.83
N ILE A 40 11.05 -0.81 -15.84
CA ILE A 40 10.57 0.10 -14.78
C ILE A 40 9.08 0.38 -14.98
N PHE A 41 8.30 0.21 -13.91
CA PHE A 41 6.89 0.57 -13.86
C PHE A 41 6.65 1.57 -12.73
N VAL A 42 6.24 2.79 -13.07
CA VAL A 42 6.01 3.87 -12.10
C VAL A 42 4.52 4.06 -11.86
N ILE A 43 4.12 4.09 -10.59
CA ILE A 43 2.77 4.42 -10.17
C ILE A 43 2.78 5.84 -9.61
N ASP A 44 2.09 6.75 -10.29
CA ASP A 44 1.75 8.05 -9.73
C ASP A 44 0.65 7.87 -8.68
N THR A 45 1.06 7.86 -7.41
CA THR A 45 0.17 7.54 -6.29
C THR A 45 -0.39 8.84 -5.74
N PRO A 46 -1.72 9.06 -5.80
CA PRO A 46 -2.32 10.30 -5.34
C PRO A 46 -2.16 10.42 -3.82
N PRO A 47 -1.31 11.33 -3.30
CA PRO A 47 -1.01 11.37 -1.88
C PRO A 47 -2.28 11.69 -1.06
N PRO A 48 -2.47 11.07 0.11
CA PRO A 48 -3.62 11.32 0.94
C PRO A 48 -3.46 12.63 1.73
N TYR A 49 -4.57 13.32 2.00
CA TYR A 49 -4.62 14.44 2.93
C TYR A 49 -4.66 13.94 4.39
N PRO A 50 -3.84 14.48 5.31
CA PRO A 50 -3.86 14.12 6.73
C PRO A 50 -4.98 14.85 7.52
N SER A 51 -6.10 15.18 6.89
CA SER A 51 -7.19 15.97 7.47
C SER A 51 -8.20 15.15 8.30
N GLY A 52 -8.11 13.82 8.33
CA GLY A 52 -9.03 12.99 9.10
C GLY A 52 -8.96 11.50 8.85
N THR A 53 -9.99 10.78 9.29
CA THR A 53 -10.12 9.33 9.10
C THR A 53 -10.49 9.01 7.66
N TRP A 54 -9.86 7.98 7.10
CA TRP A 54 -10.16 7.51 5.75
C TRP A 54 -11.55 6.90 5.66
N HIS A 55 -12.30 7.30 4.64
CA HIS A 55 -13.54 6.64 4.27
C HIS A 55 -13.25 5.42 3.38
N ILE A 56 -14.25 4.54 3.22
CA ILE A 56 -14.11 3.27 2.48
C ILE A 56 -13.66 3.46 1.01
N GLY A 57 -13.99 4.60 0.40
CA GLY A 57 -13.55 4.94 -0.96
C GLY A 57 -12.04 5.08 -1.07
N ALA A 58 -11.40 5.76 -0.10
CA ALA A 58 -9.94 5.87 -0.05
C ALA A 58 -9.29 4.49 0.13
N VAL A 59 -9.82 3.67 1.03
CA VAL A 59 -9.34 2.29 1.26
C VAL A 59 -9.46 1.42 0.01
N ALA A 60 -10.61 1.46 -0.67
CA ALA A 60 -10.84 0.69 -1.89
C ALA A 60 -9.88 1.12 -3.02
N GLN A 61 -9.70 2.44 -3.21
CA GLN A 61 -8.81 2.96 -4.25
C GLN A 61 -7.35 2.57 -4.01
N TYR A 62 -6.85 2.72 -2.78
CA TYR A 62 -5.49 2.31 -2.45
C TYR A 62 -5.27 0.80 -2.53
N SER A 63 -6.29 0.00 -2.19
CA SER A 63 -6.24 -1.46 -2.39
C SER A 63 -6.10 -1.82 -3.87
N MET A 64 -6.79 -1.14 -4.77
CA MET A 64 -6.66 -1.37 -6.21
C MET A 64 -5.26 -1.01 -6.73
N ILE A 65 -4.68 0.10 -6.26
CA ILE A 65 -3.32 0.49 -6.63
C ILE A 65 -2.31 -0.56 -6.14
N ASP A 66 -2.45 -1.07 -4.91
CA ASP A 66 -1.58 -2.14 -4.38
C ASP A 66 -1.70 -3.45 -5.16
N VAL A 67 -2.91 -3.84 -5.59
CA VAL A 67 -3.12 -4.99 -6.48
C VAL A 67 -2.37 -4.83 -7.81
N ILE A 68 -2.40 -3.63 -8.41
CA ILE A 68 -1.64 -3.32 -9.62
C ILE A 68 -0.13 -3.41 -9.33
N ALA A 69 0.34 -2.79 -8.25
CA ALA A 69 1.75 -2.80 -7.89
C ALA A 69 2.29 -4.23 -7.66
N ARG A 70 1.50 -5.11 -7.03
CA ARG A 70 1.85 -6.52 -6.81
C ARG A 70 1.82 -7.33 -8.09
N SER A 71 0.81 -7.14 -8.94
CA SER A 71 0.71 -7.86 -10.21
C SER A 71 1.87 -7.50 -11.15
N GLN A 72 2.26 -6.23 -11.25
CA GLN A 72 3.41 -5.81 -12.07
C GLN A 72 4.74 -6.39 -11.54
N ARG A 73 4.92 -6.50 -10.21
CA ARG A 73 6.08 -7.19 -9.64
C ARG A 73 6.08 -8.69 -9.97
N LEU A 74 4.92 -9.34 -9.96
CA LEU A 74 4.78 -10.75 -10.36
C LEU A 74 5.06 -10.96 -11.85
N LEU A 75 4.79 -9.96 -12.69
CA LEU A 75 5.17 -9.93 -14.11
C LEU A 75 6.66 -9.63 -14.33
N GLY A 76 7.45 -9.47 -13.27
CA GLY A 76 8.90 -9.29 -13.35
C GLY A 76 9.37 -7.85 -13.50
N LYS A 77 8.47 -6.85 -13.37
CA LYS A 77 8.83 -5.42 -13.45
C LYS A 77 9.46 -4.90 -12.17
N GLU A 78 10.27 -3.85 -12.31
CA GLU A 78 10.77 -3.04 -11.20
C GLU A 78 9.77 -1.92 -10.91
N VAL A 79 9.00 -2.09 -9.83
CA VAL A 79 7.83 -1.24 -9.56
C VAL A 79 8.17 -0.15 -8.55
N TYR A 80 8.12 1.11 -9.00
CA TYR A 80 8.14 2.28 -8.13
C TYR A 80 6.73 2.63 -7.69
N PHE A 81 6.42 2.33 -6.43
CA PHE A 81 5.13 2.64 -5.79
C PHE A 81 5.39 3.50 -4.53
N PRO A 82 5.59 4.82 -4.70
CA PRO A 82 5.91 5.71 -3.59
C PRO A 82 4.69 6.02 -2.72
N TRP A 83 4.95 6.29 -1.45
CA TRP A 83 3.96 6.83 -0.52
C TRP A 83 4.32 8.27 -0.17
N GLY A 84 3.32 9.14 -0.08
CA GLY A 84 3.46 10.53 0.32
C GLY A 84 2.31 10.95 1.22
N VAL A 85 2.30 12.23 1.62
CA VAL A 85 1.20 12.86 2.35
C VAL A 85 1.06 14.28 1.80
N ASP A 86 -0.13 14.65 1.35
CA ASP A 86 -0.41 16.00 0.88
C ASP A 86 -0.82 16.88 2.06
N ARG A 87 0.10 17.76 2.48
CA ARG A 87 -0.10 18.65 3.63
C ARG A 87 -0.60 20.03 3.24
N ASN A 88 -0.78 20.29 1.94
CA ASN A 88 -1.16 21.60 1.45
C ASN A 88 -2.68 21.69 1.26
N GLY A 89 -3.18 22.92 1.14
CA GLY A 89 -4.55 23.21 0.72
C GLY A 89 -5.53 23.52 1.85
N ILE A 90 -6.63 24.16 1.45
CA ILE A 90 -7.64 24.74 2.35
C ILE A 90 -8.27 23.71 3.31
N ASN A 91 -8.31 22.43 2.91
CA ASN A 91 -8.84 21.36 3.75
C ASN A 91 -7.99 21.14 5.01
N ILE A 92 -6.67 21.36 4.93
CA ILE A 92 -5.77 21.23 6.08
C ILE A 92 -5.93 22.42 7.02
N GLU A 93 -6.02 23.63 6.45
CA GLU A 93 -6.28 24.86 7.21
C GLU A 93 -7.58 24.76 8.00
N PHE A 94 -8.70 24.39 7.35
CA PHE A 94 -9.98 24.18 8.04
C PHE A 94 -9.93 23.11 9.13
N THR A 95 -9.11 22.08 8.96
CA THR A 95 -8.98 21.01 9.96
C THR A 95 -8.25 21.49 11.20
N VAL A 96 -7.21 22.31 11.03
CA VAL A 96 -6.45 22.91 12.13
C VAL A 96 -7.30 23.94 12.86
N GLU A 97 -8.00 24.80 12.13
CA GLU A 97 -8.89 25.83 12.70
C GLU A 97 -10.01 25.21 13.54
N LYS A 98 -10.64 24.12 13.07
CA LYS A 98 -11.69 23.42 13.85
C LYS A 98 -11.20 22.77 15.15
N LYS A 99 -9.89 22.57 15.31
CA LYS A 99 -9.29 21.96 16.51
C LYS A 99 -8.76 23.00 17.51
N THR A 100 -8.80 24.29 17.17
CA THR A 100 -8.41 25.41 18.04
C THR A 100 -9.67 26.06 18.62
#